data_AF-A0A7D5NCT2-F1
#
_entry.id   AF-A0A7D5NCT2-F1
#
_cell.length_a   1.000
_cell.length_b   1.000
_cell.length_c   1.000
_cell.angle_alpha   90.00
_cell.angle_beta   90.00
_cell.angle_gamma   90.00
#
_symmetry.space_group_name_H-M   'P 1'
#
loop_
_entity.id
_entity.type
_entity.pdbx_description
1 polymer ?
#
loop_
_entity_poly.entity_id
_entity_poly.type
_entity_poly.pdbx_seq_one_letter_code
_entity_poly.pdbx_strand_id
1 'polypeptide(L)' 'MLTRTVSPRFVMISRWRLQTTRERLWELLINPVNWPDWWPHLASVSHLANGDRDGIGSQHAFLWRSGLGYTEIGNKRL' A
#
# COMPACT_ATOMS: atom_id res chain seq x y z
N MET A 1 20.32 14.51 28.31
CA MET A 1 20.39 14.27 26.85
C MET A 1 19.16 13.48 26.42
N LEU A 2 18.22 14.10 25.70
CA LEU A 2 17.11 13.38 25.09
C LEU A 2 17.60 12.81 23.75
N THR A 3 17.67 11.49 23.65
CA THR A 3 17.92 10.80 22.39
C THR A 3 16.77 11.10 21.44
N ARG A 4 17.04 11.85 20.36
CA ARG A 4 16.08 12.04 19.28
C ARG A 4 15.94 10.72 18.54
N THR A 5 14.88 9.96 18.85
CA THR A 5 14.54 8.75 18.09
C THR A 5 14.26 9.15 16.65
N VAL A 6 15.19 8.86 15.74
CA VAL A 6 14.95 8.97 14.31
C VAL A 6 14.08 7.78 13.94
N SER A 7 12.82 8.01 13.60
CA SER A 7 11.97 6.96 13.05
C SER A 7 12.59 6.46 11.74
N PRO A 8 12.81 5.15 11.57
CA PRO A 8 13.34 4.63 10.31
C PRO A 8 12.35 4.97 9.19
N ARG A 9 12.88 5.54 8.10
CA ARG A 9 12.08 5.85 6.92
C ARG A 9 12.01 4.61 6.03
N PHE A 10 10.81 4.08 5.85
CA PHE A 10 10.56 3.03 4.86
C PHE A 10 10.23 3.66 3.51
N VAL A 11 10.95 3.24 2.46
CA VAL A 11 10.67 3.63 1.07
C VAL A 11 10.60 2.36 0.23
N MET A 12 9.47 2.16 -0.44
CA MET A 12 9.26 1.05 -1.37
C MET A 12 8.92 1.62 -2.74
N ILE A 13 9.73 1.25 -3.74
CA ILE A 13 9.51 1.61 -5.14
C ILE A 13 9.28 0.30 -5.89
N SER A 14 8.19 0.22 -6.64
CA SER A 14 7.84 -0.93 -7.46
C SER A 14 7.42 -0.53 -8.86
N ARG A 15 7.57 -1.43 -9.82
CA ARG A 15 7.23 -1.20 -11.23
C ARG A 15 6.42 -2.38 -11.75
N TRP A 16 5.29 -2.09 -12.38
CA TRP A 16 4.34 -3.09 -12.87
C TRP A 16 4.00 -2.83 -14.34
N ARG A 17 3.63 -3.91 -15.04
CA ARG A 17 3.02 -3.83 -16.37
C ARG A 17 1.60 -4.36 -16.28
N LEU A 18 0.62 -3.47 -16.41
CA LEU A 18 -0.80 -3.79 -16.32
C LEU A 18 -1.39 -3.89 -17.72
N GLN A 19 -2.16 -4.95 -17.99
CA GLN A 19 -2.93 -5.10 -19.22
C GLN A 19 -4.27 -4.38 -19.05
N THR A 20 -4.25 -3.05 -19.11
CA THR A 20 -5.42 -2.20 -18.87
C THR A 20 -5.39 -0.96 -19.76
N THR A 21 -6.50 -0.25 -19.86
CA THR A 21 -6.57 1.03 -20.59
C THR A 21 -6.16 2.20 -19.68
N ARG A 22 -5.87 3.36 -20.28
CA ARG A 22 -5.46 4.55 -19.52
C ARG A 22 -6.56 5.05 -18.58
N GLU A 23 -7.81 4.93 -19.02
CA GLU A 23 -9.00 5.36 -18.27
C GLU A 23 -9.17 4.48 -17.03
N ARG A 24 -9.03 3.16 -17.19
CA ARG A 24 -9.17 2.19 -16.11
C ARG A 24 -7.96 2.15 -15.16
N LEU A 25 -6.78 2.58 -15.64
CA LEU A 25 -5.56 2.62 -14.82
C LEU A 25 -5.75 3.47 -13.57
N TRP A 26 -6.36 4.66 -13.69
CA TRP A 26 -6.53 5.54 -12.54
C TRP A 26 -7.43 4.90 -11.48
N GLU A 27 -8.52 4.27 -11.91
CA GLU A 27 -9.45 3.56 -11.02
C GLU A 27 -8.77 2.39 -10.30
N LEU A 28 -7.84 1.68 -10.94
CA LEU A 28 -7.04 0.63 -10.27
C LEU A 28 -6.06 1.22 -9.25
N LEU A 29 -5.46 2.38 -9.54
CA LEU A 29 -4.48 3.01 -8.66
C LEU A 29 -5.11 3.62 -7.42
N ILE A 30 -6.26 4.28 -7.54
CA ILE A 30 -6.91 4.95 -6.40
C ILE A 30 -7.67 4.01 -5.45
N ASN A 31 -7.73 2.71 -5.76
CA ASN A 31 -8.39 1.70 -4.93
C ASN A 31 -7.40 0.68 -4.35
N PRO A 32 -6.66 1.02 -3.27
CA PRO A 32 -5.64 0.15 -2.67
C PRO A 32 -6.11 -1.26 -2.32
N VAL A 33 -7.38 -1.42 -1.94
CA VAL A 33 -7.98 -2.70 -1.59
C VAL A 33 -7.93 -3.71 -2.74
N ASN A 34 -7.92 -3.25 -4.00
CA ASN A 34 -7.92 -4.09 -5.19
C ASN A 34 -6.50 -4.29 -5.78
N TRP A 35 -5.47 -3.71 -5.17
CA TRP A 35 -4.09 -3.90 -5.63
C TRP A 35 -3.60 -5.36 -5.61
N PRO A 36 -4.01 -6.23 -4.66
CA PRO A 36 -3.62 -7.65 -4.67
C PRO A 36 -3.99 -8.39 -5.96
N ASP A 37 -4.97 -7.92 -6.72
CA ASP A 37 -5.43 -8.54 -7.97
C ASP A 37 -4.38 -8.47 -9.09
N TRP A 38 -3.49 -7.48 -9.04
CA TRP A 38 -2.53 -7.22 -10.10
C TRP A 38 -1.10 -6.94 -9.63
N TRP A 39 -0.88 -6.78 -8.32
CA TRP A 39 0.43 -6.58 -7.71
C TRP A 39 0.94 -7.91 -7.09
N PRO A 40 1.84 -8.63 -7.77
CA PRO A 40 2.49 -9.83 -7.24
C PRO A 40 3.06 -9.67 -5.82
N HIS A 41 2.86 -10.69 -4.98
CA HIS A 41 3.32 -10.74 -3.59
C HIS A 41 2.62 -9.81 -2.60
N LEU A 42 1.80 -8.84 -3.05
CA LEU A 42 0.85 -8.18 -2.17
C LEU A 42 -0.28 -9.17 -1.86
N ALA A 43 -0.44 -9.50 -0.59
CA ALA A 43 -1.34 -10.54 -0.14
C ALA A 43 -2.75 -10.01 0.08
N SER A 44 -2.87 -8.88 0.76
CA SER A 44 -4.13 -8.18 0.99
C SER A 44 -3.85 -6.72 1.35
N VAL A 45 -4.87 -5.89 1.17
CA VAL A 45 -4.89 -4.52 1.66
C VAL A 45 -6.20 -4.31 2.40
N SER A 46 -6.12 -3.93 3.68
CA SER A 46 -7.29 -3.65 4.51
C SER A 46 -7.37 -2.16 4.78
N HIS A 47 -8.55 -1.57 4.55
CA HIS A 47 -8.81 -0.19 4.92
C HIS A 47 -9.00 -0.09 6.44
N LEU A 48 -8.28 0.84 7.08
CA LEU A 48 -8.26 1.03 8.53
C LEU A 48 -9.04 2.28 8.96
N ALA A 49 -8.97 3.36 8.20
CA ALA A 49 -9.68 4.60 8.50
C ALA A 49 -9.88 5.46 7.26
N ASN A 50 -11.07 6.05 7.14
CA ASN A 50 -11.40 6.96 6.06
C ASN A 50 -10.52 8.20 6.14
N GLY A 51 -10.16 8.73 4.97
CA GLY A 51 -9.62 10.08 4.83
C GLY A 51 -10.74 11.13 4.84
N ASP A 52 -10.40 12.33 4.38
CA ASP A 52 -11.37 13.37 4.08
C ASP A 52 -12.26 13.02 2.86
N ARG A 53 -13.04 13.99 2.37
CA ARG A 53 -13.97 13.80 1.24
C ARG A 53 -13.27 13.41 -0.06
N ASP A 54 -11.99 13.76 -0.21
CA ASP A 54 -11.15 13.43 -1.35
C ASP A 54 -10.30 12.18 -1.08
N GLY A 55 -10.48 11.53 0.08
CA GLY A 55 -9.77 10.32 0.50
C GLY A 55 -8.37 10.58 1.06
N ILE A 56 -7.98 11.85 1.23
CA ILE A 56 -6.67 12.25 1.75
C ILE A 56 -6.65 11.98 3.27
N GLY A 57 -5.57 11.36 3.76
CA GLY A 57 -5.45 10.92 5.15
C GLY A 57 -6.00 9.53 5.42
N SER A 58 -6.45 8.81 4.37
CA SER A 58 -6.90 7.42 4.49
C SER A 58 -5.77 6.51 4.97
N GLN A 59 -6.16 5.51 5.76
CA GLN A 59 -5.23 4.55 6.35
C GLN A 59 -5.49 3.17 5.82
N HIS A 60 -4.42 2.48 5.45
CA HIS A 60 -4.48 1.11 4.95
C HIS A 60 -3.39 0.26 5.61
N ALA A 61 -3.73 -0.98 5.95
CA ALA A 61 -2.79 -2.04 6.29
C ALA A 61 -2.49 -2.86 5.03
N PHE A 62 -1.21 -3.08 4.76
CA PHE A 62 -0.71 -3.88 3.64
C PHE A 62 -0.10 -5.16 4.19
N LEU A 63 -0.54 -6.28 3.63
CA LEU A 63 -0.01 -7.60 3.95
C LEU A 63 0.84 -8.09 2.79
N TRP A 64 2.10 -8.45 3.04
CA TRP A 64 3.01 -8.93 2.00
C TRP A 64 3.33 -10.40 2.21
N ARG A 65 3.28 -11.19 1.13
CA ARG A 65 3.85 -12.54 1.08
C ARG A 65 5.33 -12.40 0.73
N SER A 66 6.22 -12.51 1.72
CA SER A 66 7.65 -12.61 1.41
C SER A 66 7.95 -13.97 0.76
N GLY A 67 8.93 -14.03 -0.15
CA GLY A 67 9.43 -15.29 -0.71
C GLY A 67 10.10 -16.23 0.30
N LEU A 68 10.23 -15.80 1.56
CA LEU A 68 10.87 -16.54 2.67
C LEU A 68 9.86 -17.24 3.60
N GLY A 69 8.56 -17.19 3.30
CA GLY A 69 7.52 -17.87 4.09
C GLY A 69 7.03 -17.08 5.31
N TYR A 70 7.46 -15.81 5.47
CA TYR A 70 6.95 -14.91 6.51
C TYR A 70 6.00 -13.86 5.90
N THR A 71 5.03 -13.45 6.71
CA THR A 71 4.04 -12.43 6.35
C THR A 71 4.38 -11.12 7.05
N GLU A 72 4.58 -10.04 6.30
CA GLU A 72 4.86 -8.71 6.86
C GLU A 72 3.59 -7.84 6.82
N ILE A 73 3.24 -7.26 7.98
CA ILE A 73 2.11 -6.33 8.13
C ILE A 73 2.66 -4.91 8.26
N GLY A 74 2.34 -4.03 7.31
CA GLY A 74 2.74 -2.62 7.33
C GLY A 74 1.54 -1.68 7.27
N ASN A 75 1.55 -0.61 8.08
CA ASN A 75 0.50 0.42 8.05
C ASN A 75 1.00 1.65 7.27
N LYS A 76 0.21 2.14 6.31
CA LYS A 76 0.52 3.37 5.56
C LYS A 76 -0.63 4.37 5.68
N ARG A 77 -0.30 5.63 5.97
CA ARG A 77 -1.16 6.80 5.77
C ARG A 77 -0.91 7.38 4.38
N LEU A 78 -1.95 7.56 3.59
CA LEU A 78 -1.91 8.23 2.29
C LEU A 78 -2.25 9.71 2.42
#